data_AF-A0A4Y2H695-F1
#
_entry.id   AF-A0A4Y2H695-F1
#
_cell.length_a   1.000
_cell.length_b   1.000
_cell.length_c   1.000
_cell.angle_alpha   90.00
_cell.angle_beta   90.00
_cell.angle_gamma   90.00
#
_symmetry.space_group_name_H-M   'P 1'
#
loop_
_entity.id
_entity.type
_entity.pdbx_description
1 polymer ?
#
loop_
_entity_poly.entity_id
_entity_poly.type
_entity_poly.pdbx_seq_one_letter_code
_entity_poly.pdbx_strand_id
1 'polypeptide(L)'
;MITKLSQIQRPFLFNIKGAYRTTPAAALQAITEIMPLDIKLEAEAKFVQLTRLKKNLTIEGEEYNYETYEEKATGWSGHSAEFIDKERVNPEENLCAVGEINIFADGSKLEHGAGSAFCVCEE
;
A
#
# COMPACT_ATOMS: atom_id res chain seq x y z
N MET A 1 27.23 44.24 -5.40
CA MET A 1 26.14 44.59 -4.45
C MET A 1 25.25 43.40 -4.04
N ILE A 2 25.56 42.16 -4.47
CA ILE A 2 24.79 40.93 -4.15
C ILE A 2 25.16 40.34 -2.76
N THR A 3 26.30 40.73 -2.19
CA THR A 3 26.89 40.12 -0.99
C THR A 3 26.28 40.60 0.33
N LYS A 4 25.85 41.87 0.44
CA LYS A 4 25.25 42.40 1.67
C LYS A 4 23.84 41.83 1.91
N LEU A 5 23.02 41.75 0.87
CA LEU A 5 21.65 41.23 0.98
C LEU A 5 21.68 39.75 1.38
N SER A 6 22.54 38.96 0.74
CA SER A 6 22.71 37.54 1.06
C SER A 6 23.25 37.32 2.47
N GLN A 7 24.18 38.16 2.97
CA GLN A 7 24.65 38.10 4.36
C GLN A 7 23.55 38.34 5.40
N ILE A 8 22.58 39.21 5.10
CA ILE A 8 21.44 39.51 5.98
C ILE A 8 20.36 38.42 5.90
N GLN A 9 20.11 37.88 4.70
CA GLN A 9 19.07 36.87 4.50
C GLN A 9 19.45 35.46 5.00
N ARG A 10 20.74 35.10 4.94
CA ARG A 10 21.21 33.75 5.27
C ARG A 10 20.90 33.31 6.71
N PRO A 11 21.16 34.11 7.75
CA PRO A 11 20.87 33.73 9.13
C PRO A 11 19.37 33.53 9.36
N PHE A 12 18.53 34.37 8.75
CA PHE A 12 17.08 34.26 8.86
C PHE A 12 16.56 32.97 8.23
N LEU A 13 16.98 32.67 6.99
CA LEU A 13 16.64 31.41 6.31
C LEU A 13 17.18 30.18 7.06
N PHE A 14 18.37 30.30 7.65
CA PHE A 14 18.97 29.22 8.44
C PHE A 14 18.20 28.97 9.74
N ASN A 15 17.77 30.02 10.43
CA ASN A 15 16.94 29.93 11.64
C ASN A 15 15.56 29.35 11.33
N ILE A 16 14.95 29.73 10.21
CA ILE A 16 13.69 29.10 9.75
C ILE A 16 13.90 27.61 9.50
N LYS A 17 14.95 27.25 8.75
CA LYS A 17 15.27 25.83 8.46
C LYS A 17 15.57 25.04 9.73
N GLY A 18 16.26 25.66 10.69
CA GLY A 18 16.52 25.11 12.01
C GLY A 18 15.23 24.88 12.81
N ALA A 19 14.34 25.88 12.84
CA ALA A 19 13.06 25.80 13.52
C ALA A 19 12.15 24.71 12.95
N TYR A 20 12.08 24.57 11.63
CA TYR A 20 11.37 23.45 11.00
C TYR A 20 11.99 22.09 11.33
N ARG A 21 13.33 22.00 11.41
CA ARG A 21 14.03 20.77 11.81
C ARG A 21 13.78 20.39 13.28
N THR A 22 13.63 21.38 14.16
CA THR A 22 13.35 21.17 15.59
C THR A 22 11.87 21.20 15.91
N THR A 23 10.99 21.37 14.93
CA THR A 23 9.55 21.34 15.16
C THR A 23 9.20 19.93 15.65
N PRO A 24 8.65 19.77 16.87
CA PRO A 24 8.32 18.46 17.39
C PRO A 24 7.40 17.72 16.42
N ALA A 25 7.65 16.43 16.19
CA ALA A 25 6.82 15.61 15.30
C ALA A 25 5.32 15.69 15.67
N ALA A 26 5.00 15.81 16.96
CA ALA A 26 3.65 16.03 17.48
C ALA A 26 3.01 17.33 16.99
N ALA A 27 3.77 18.42 16.85
CA ALA A 27 3.26 19.69 16.33
C ALA A 27 2.99 19.62 14.82
N LEU A 28 3.85 18.92 14.06
CA LEU A 28 3.60 18.65 12.65
C LEU A 28 2.36 17.76 12.47
N GLN A 29 2.25 16.68 13.24
CA GLN A 29 1.08 15.80 13.27
C GLN A 29 -0.21 16.57 13.54
N ALA A 30 -0.23 17.44 14.57
CA ALA A 30 -1.37 18.29 14.87
C ALA A 30 -1.73 19.26 13.72
N ILE A 31 -0.75 19.89 13.06
CA ILE A 31 -1.00 20.80 11.93
C ILE A 31 -1.51 20.04 10.69
N THR A 32 -0.99 18.84 10.47
CA THR A 32 -1.37 17.98 9.33
C THR A 32 -2.62 17.15 9.60
N GLU A 33 -3.22 17.28 10.79
CA GLU A 33 -4.31 16.43 11.27
C GLU A 33 -3.99 14.92 11.20
N ILE A 34 -2.70 14.58 11.20
CA ILE A 34 -2.21 13.21 11.21
C ILE A 34 -2.18 12.74 12.66
N MET A 35 -2.88 11.63 12.94
CA MET A 35 -2.87 11.02 14.26
C MET A 35 -1.45 10.61 14.69
N PRO A 36 -1.05 10.88 15.95
CA PRO A 36 0.18 10.37 16.54
C PRO A 36 0.32 8.85 16.41
N LEU A 37 1.56 8.39 16.23
CA LEU A 37 1.84 6.99 15.90
C LEU A 37 1.47 6.04 17.04
N ASP A 38 1.74 6.44 18.28
CA ASP A 38 1.41 5.72 19.50
C ASP A 38 -0.10 5.45 19.60
N ILE A 39 -0.93 6.47 19.37
CA ILE A 39 -2.39 6.36 19.39
C ILE A 39 -2.87 5.42 18.27
N LYS A 40 -2.33 5.58 17.05
CA LYS A 40 -2.69 4.73 15.91
C LYS A 40 -2.34 3.26 16.17
N LEU A 41 -1.20 3.00 16.79
CA LEU A 41 -0.72 1.66 17.06
C LEU A 41 -1.54 0.98 18.15
N GLU A 42 -1.95 1.73 19.17
CA GLU A 42 -2.89 1.26 20.19
C GLU A 42 -4.26 0.91 19.59
N ALA A 43 -4.79 1.77 18.72
CA ALA A 43 -6.06 1.52 18.04
C ALA A 43 -5.99 0.26 17.15
N GLU A 44 -4.93 0.11 16.36
CA GLU A 44 -4.71 -1.08 15.53
C GLU A 44 -4.58 -2.36 16.39
N ALA A 45 -3.89 -2.28 17.53
CA ALA A 45 -3.72 -3.41 18.44
C ALA A 45 -5.08 -3.88 19.01
N LYS A 46 -5.93 -2.95 19.46
CA LYS A 46 -7.30 -3.25 19.93
C LYS A 46 -8.14 -3.85 18.81
N PHE A 47 -8.06 -3.29 17.60
CA PHE A 47 -8.77 -3.80 16.44
C PHE A 47 -8.36 -5.23 16.08
N VAL A 48 -7.07 -5.55 16.12
CA VAL A 48 -6.57 -6.91 15.90
C VAL A 48 -7.04 -7.88 17.00
N GLN A 49 -7.13 -7.43 18.25
CA GLN A 49 -7.63 -8.26 19.34
C GLN A 49 -9.10 -8.67 19.13
N LEU A 50 -9.95 -7.75 18.67
CA LEU A 50 -11.35 -8.05 18.34
C LEU A 50 -11.44 -8.94 17.10
N THR A 51 -10.86 -8.51 15.98
CA THR A 51 -11.13 -9.14 14.67
C THR A 51 -10.36 -10.42 14.40
N ARG A 52 -9.13 -10.56 14.93
CA ARG A 52 -8.27 -11.73 14.68
C ARG A 52 -8.15 -12.64 15.88
N LEU A 53 -8.01 -12.08 17.09
CA LEU A 53 -7.83 -12.88 18.30
C LEU A 53 -9.16 -13.27 18.96
N LYS A 54 -10.29 -12.73 18.49
CA LYS A 54 -11.64 -13.01 19.00
C LYS A 54 -11.72 -12.80 20.52
N LYS A 55 -11.22 -11.64 20.97
CA LYS A 55 -11.23 -11.24 22.38
C LYS A 55 -12.09 -10.00 22.57
N ASN A 56 -13.01 -10.07 23.52
CA ASN A 56 -13.79 -8.91 23.95
C ASN A 56 -12.88 -7.88 24.61
N LEU A 57 -13.21 -6.60 24.44
CA LEU A 57 -12.46 -5.48 25.01
C LEU A 57 -13.39 -4.55 25.78
N THR A 58 -12.86 -3.92 26.82
CA THR A 58 -13.55 -2.83 27.51
C THR A 58 -12.72 -1.57 27.32
N ILE A 59 -13.30 -0.57 26.66
CA ILE A 59 -12.64 0.71 26.38
C ILE A 59 -13.49 1.80 27.02
N GLU A 60 -12.91 2.55 27.96
CA GLU A 60 -13.58 3.67 28.65
C GLU A 60 -14.95 3.33 29.28
N GLY A 61 -15.16 2.07 29.65
CA GLY A 61 -16.40 1.59 30.27
C GLY A 61 -17.42 1.01 29.28
N GLU A 62 -17.17 1.11 27.98
CA GLU A 62 -17.96 0.42 26.95
C GLU A 62 -17.37 -0.96 26.64
N GLU A 63 -18.24 -1.96 26.54
CA GLU A 63 -17.86 -3.33 26.19
C GLU A 63 -18.01 -3.57 24.69
N TYR A 64 -16.95 -4.09 24.08
CA TYR A 64 -16.84 -4.42 22.69
C TYR A 64 -16.76 -5.95 22.56
N ASN A 65 -17.84 -6.56 22.07
CA ASN A 65 -17.89 -8.00 21.81
C ASN A 65 -17.27 -8.29 20.43
N TYR A 66 -16.35 -9.25 20.33
CA TYR A 66 -15.76 -9.62 19.05
C TYR A 66 -16.79 -10.17 18.05
N GLU A 67 -17.89 -10.75 18.52
CA GLU A 67 -18.94 -11.37 17.68
C GLU A 67 -19.70 -10.36 16.82
N THR A 68 -19.70 -9.07 17.20
CA THR A 68 -20.36 -8.02 16.42
C THR A 68 -19.46 -7.43 15.33
N TYR A 69 -18.21 -7.89 15.22
CA TYR A 69 -17.23 -7.40 14.26
C TYR A 69 -16.90 -8.47 13.20
N GLU A 70 -16.64 -8.01 11.97
CA GLU A 70 -16.22 -8.89 10.89
C GLU A 70 -14.84 -9.48 11.16
N GLU A 71 -14.69 -10.77 10.89
CA GLU A 71 -13.42 -11.46 11.01
C GLU A 71 -12.47 -10.98 9.90
N LYS A 72 -11.35 -10.39 10.32
CA LYS A 72 -10.30 -10.01 9.38
C LYS A 72 -9.54 -11.27 9.00
N ALA A 73 -9.66 -11.69 7.74
CA ALA A 73 -8.90 -12.81 7.21
C ALA A 73 -7.42 -12.68 7.60
N THR A 74 -6.89 -13.72 8.24
CA THR A 74 -5.45 -13.95 8.24
C THR A 74 -5.05 -14.05 6.77
N GLY A 75 -4.02 -13.31 6.36
CA GLY A 75 -3.55 -13.33 4.97
C GLY A 75 -3.26 -14.75 4.49
N TRP A 76 -3.03 -14.90 3.19
CA TRP A 76 -2.83 -16.20 2.55
C TRP A 76 -1.84 -17.07 3.35
N SER A 77 -2.31 -18.21 3.85
CA SER A 77 -1.51 -19.12 4.68
C SER A 77 -0.63 -20.04 3.84
N GLY A 78 -1.03 -20.32 2.60
CA GLY A 78 -0.27 -21.08 1.61
C GLY A 78 0.58 -20.19 0.70
N HIS A 79 1.69 -20.75 0.22
CA HIS A 79 2.53 -20.10 -0.78
C HIS A 79 1.83 -20.12 -2.15
N SER A 80 1.92 -19.04 -2.96
CA SER A 80 1.17 -18.94 -4.23
C SER A 80 1.44 -20.09 -5.21
N ALA A 81 2.61 -20.73 -5.14
CA ALA A 81 2.94 -21.90 -5.96
C ALA A 81 2.17 -23.18 -5.59
N GLU A 82 1.62 -23.27 -4.37
CA GLU A 82 0.86 -24.43 -3.90
C GLU A 82 -0.55 -24.49 -4.52
N PHE A 83 -1.02 -23.37 -5.07
CA PHE A 83 -2.34 -23.22 -5.70
C PHE A 83 -2.30 -23.23 -7.24
N ILE A 84 -1.12 -23.48 -7.82
CA ILE A 84 -1.01 -23.68 -9.27
C ILE A 84 -1.61 -25.05 -9.60
N ASP A 85 -2.86 -25.01 -10.05
CA ASP A 85 -3.61 -26.18 -10.44
C ASP A 85 -2.97 -26.77 -11.71
N LYS A 86 -2.34 -27.95 -11.59
CA LYS A 86 -1.59 -28.59 -12.68
C LYS A 86 -2.48 -28.99 -13.86
N GLU A 87 -3.80 -29.09 -13.66
CA GLU A 87 -4.77 -29.30 -14.73
C GLU A 87 -5.10 -28.00 -15.50
N ARG A 88 -4.89 -26.82 -14.89
CA ARG A 88 -5.10 -25.51 -15.53
C ARG A 88 -3.88 -24.98 -16.27
N VAL A 89 -2.71 -25.53 -15.97
CA VAL A 89 -1.43 -25.17 -16.60
C VAL A 89 -0.92 -26.41 -17.29
N ASN A 90 -1.09 -26.49 -18.61
CA ASN A 90 -0.51 -27.56 -19.42
C ASN A 90 0.93 -27.18 -19.82
N PRO A 91 1.97 -27.76 -19.21
CA PRO A 91 3.35 -27.47 -19.58
C PRO A 91 3.76 -28.10 -20.92
N GLU A 92 2.95 -29.05 -21.43
CA GLU A 92 3.19 -29.76 -22.69
C GLU A 92 2.36 -29.17 -23.84
N GLU A 93 1.63 -28.08 -23.60
CA GLU A 93 0.87 -27.39 -24.63
C GLU A 93 1.85 -26.84 -25.66
N ASN A 94 1.91 -27.50 -26.81
CA ASN A 94 2.78 -27.10 -27.90
C ASN A 94 2.18 -25.84 -28.52
N LEU A 95 2.71 -24.68 -28.12
CA LEU A 95 2.33 -23.38 -28.67
C LEU A 95 2.54 -23.31 -30.20
N CYS A 96 3.30 -24.23 -30.82
CA CYS A 96 3.39 -24.34 -32.27
C CYS A 96 2.16 -25.02 -32.93
N ALA A 97 1.28 -25.68 -32.17
CA ALA A 97 0.03 -26.25 -32.69
C ALA A 97 -1.14 -25.25 -32.69
N VAL A 98 -1.02 -24.15 -31.93
CA VAL A 98 -2.03 -23.10 -31.76
C VAL A 98 -1.63 -21.89 -32.62
N GLY A 99 -1.46 -22.07 -33.93
CA GLY A 99 -1.25 -20.96 -34.88
C GLY A 99 -0.21 -19.90 -34.46
N GLU A 100 -0.40 -18.65 -34.90
CA GLU A 100 0.39 -17.49 -34.50
C GLU A 100 -0.24 -16.87 -33.24
N ILE A 101 0.30 -17.17 -32.05
CA ILE A 101 -0.20 -16.60 -30.79
C ILE A 101 0.40 -15.20 -30.61
N ASN A 102 -0.42 -14.18 -30.83
CA ASN A 102 -0.01 -12.81 -30.58
C ASN A 102 -0.30 -12.44 -29.11
N ILE A 103 0.76 -12.42 -28.29
CA ILE A 103 0.70 -11.96 -26.89
C ILE A 103 1.01 -10.46 -26.86
N PHE A 104 -0.01 -9.64 -26.66
CA PHE A 104 0.17 -8.23 -26.41
C PHE A 104 0.24 -8.01 -24.90
N ALA A 105 1.32 -7.42 -24.41
CA ALA A 105 1.40 -6.90 -23.04
C ALA A 105 0.94 -5.44 -22.99
N ASP A 106 0.60 -4.94 -21.79
CA ASP A 106 0.28 -3.53 -21.58
C ASP A 106 1.44 -2.64 -22.08
N GLY A 107 1.14 -1.81 -23.09
CA GLY A 107 2.12 -0.96 -23.77
C GLY A 107 2.60 -1.48 -25.14
N SER A 108 2.12 -2.64 -25.60
CA SER A 108 2.35 -3.09 -26.99
C SER A 108 1.70 -2.12 -27.97
N LYS A 109 2.43 -1.67 -28.99
CA LYS A 109 1.90 -0.72 -29.98
C LYS A 109 1.19 -1.48 -31.10
N LEU A 110 -0.11 -1.26 -31.22
CA LEU A 110 -0.94 -1.64 -32.37
C LEU A 110 -1.03 -0.44 -33.33
N GLU A 111 -1.36 -0.68 -34.60
CA GLU A 111 -1.48 0.40 -35.60
C GLU A 111 -2.46 1.51 -35.18
N HIS A 112 -3.49 1.14 -34.43
CA HIS A 112 -4.53 2.03 -33.91
C HIS A 112 -4.32 2.54 -32.47
N GLY A 113 -3.20 2.21 -31.79
CA GLY A 113 -2.91 2.71 -30.44
C GLY A 113 -2.11 1.77 -29.54
N ALA A 114 -1.94 2.14 -28.26
CA ALA A 114 -1.34 1.25 -27.26
C ALA A 114 -2.38 0.19 -26.82
N GLY A 115 -2.02 -1.08 -26.96
CA GLY A 115 -2.82 -2.23 -26.57
C GLY A 115 -2.75 -2.51 -25.06
N SER A 116 -3.86 -3.01 -24.52
CA SER A 116 -3.95 -3.67 -23.20
C SER A 116 -3.44 -5.11 -23.30
N ALA A 117 -3.29 -5.80 -22.17
CA ALA A 117 -2.91 -7.22 -22.18
C ALA A 117 -4.06 -8.11 -22.69
N PHE A 118 -3.92 -8.70 -23.88
CA PHE A 118 -4.83 -9.74 -24.40
C PHE A 118 -4.08 -10.72 -25.30
N CYS A 119 -4.58 -11.96 -25.35
CA CYS A 119 -4.08 -13.00 -26.25
C CYS A 119 -5.06 -13.15 -27.42
N VAL A 120 -4.56 -13.07 -28.66
CA VAL A 120 -5.33 -13.38 -29.87
C VAL A 120 -4.85 -14.73 -30.40
N CYS A 121 -5.77 -15.66 -30.59
CA CYS A 121 -5.53 -16.85 -31.38
C CYS A 121 -6.23 -16.63 -32.74
N GLU A 122 -5.46 -16.49 -33.81
CA GLU A 122 -6.01 -16.52 -35.16
C GLU A 122 -6.21 -18.00 -35.59
N GLU A 123 -7.38 -18.29 -36.17
CA GLU A 123 -7.79 -19.64 -36.62
C GLU A 123 -7.15 -20.03 -37.96
#